data_AF-A0A0S7ENL2-F1
#
_entry.id   AF-A0A0S7ENL2-F1
#
_cell.length_a   1.000
_cell.length_b   1.000
_cell.length_c   1.000
_cell.angle_alpha   90.00
_cell.angle_beta   90.00
_cell.angle_gamma   90.00
#
_symmetry.space_group_name_H-M   'P 1'
#
loop_
_entity.id
_entity.type
_entity.pdbx_description
1 polymer ?
#
loop_
_entity_poly.entity_id
_entity_poly.type
_entity_poly.pdbx_seq_one_letter_code
_entity_poly.pdbx_strand_id
1 'polypeptide(L)'
;MSVPKFDALKVMRDLSQNFPSRARSLTRVAVKQEMRKEIEKNQKHLGETMGIQPGDGELFINGLHIDLDVHNPFSILDILRGEAKVLEGLHNLGIKGEHQAKLLRLPVNTVDDSYALDIRHPAIMWMNDIENDQVYRSWPASVQELLRATFPGVIRQIRRNFFNLVLFLDPLQEETVELVKLAELFYKHKIPLRIGFVFVVNTKDEIDGFSDAGVGFYRLLNYIADEYDLSQAVMSIDSIYNKVDVGETLSADTISAYMKKKYPKANQERILGSDSEYDYKRKDGALFYRKSGLGALPLALFNGVPLNPDEMDPEELETIILQRIMDTTAAFQRAVFTV
;
A
#
# COMPACT_ATOMS: atom_id res chain seq x y z
N MET A 1 -23.70 -5.53 52.21
CA MET A 1 -24.63 -6.66 51.99
C MET A 1 -23.80 -7.84 51.50
N SER A 2 -23.76 -8.95 52.23
CA SER A 2 -23.13 -10.18 51.74
C SER A 2 -24.21 -11.01 51.08
N VAL A 3 -24.12 -11.15 49.76
CA VAL A 3 -25.12 -11.82 48.93
C VAL A 3 -24.52 -13.15 48.47
N PRO A 4 -25.29 -14.25 48.42
CA PRO A 4 -24.83 -15.51 47.82
C PRO A 4 -24.31 -15.27 46.40
N LYS A 5 -23.27 -16.00 45.96
CA LYS A 5 -22.64 -15.80 44.64
C LYS A 5 -23.66 -15.80 43.48
N PHE A 6 -24.74 -16.59 43.61
CA PHE A 6 -25.78 -16.71 42.58
C PHE A 6 -26.70 -15.47 42.48
N ASP A 7 -26.88 -14.74 43.58
CA ASP A 7 -27.73 -13.55 43.62
C ASP A 7 -26.96 -12.25 43.31
N ALA A 8 -25.62 -12.32 43.19
CA ALA A 8 -24.77 -11.15 42.95
C ALA A 8 -25.13 -10.39 41.64
N LEU A 9 -25.40 -11.11 40.56
CA LEU A 9 -25.79 -10.51 39.28
C LEU A 9 -27.19 -9.87 39.34
N LYS A 10 -28.11 -10.49 40.07
CA LYS A 10 -29.44 -9.94 40.29
C LYS A 10 -29.37 -8.64 41.10
N VAL A 11 -28.55 -8.62 42.14
CA VAL A 11 -28.29 -7.43 42.95
C VAL A 11 -27.59 -6.34 42.13
N MET A 12 -26.63 -6.69 41.27
CA MET A 12 -25.98 -5.76 40.36
C MET A 12 -27.00 -5.08 39.43
N ARG A 13 -27.88 -5.87 38.81
CA ARG A 13 -28.97 -5.36 37.96
C ARG A 13 -29.93 -4.46 38.74
N ASP A 14 -30.37 -4.91 39.91
CA ASP A 14 -31.34 -4.15 40.70
C ASP A 14 -30.72 -2.82 41.23
N LEU A 15 -29.41 -2.81 41.51
CA LEU A 15 -28.65 -1.61 41.90
C LEU A 15 -28.41 -0.67 40.71
N SER A 16 -28.06 -1.18 39.53
CA SER A 16 -27.81 -0.34 38.34
C SER A 16 -29.09 0.32 37.85
N GLN A 17 -30.21 -0.41 37.82
CA GLN A 17 -31.52 0.12 37.42
C GLN A 17 -32.10 1.14 38.41
N ASN A 18 -31.76 1.03 39.70
CA ASN A 18 -32.30 1.88 40.76
C ASN A 18 -31.23 2.73 41.46
N PHE A 19 -30.13 3.04 40.78
CA PHE A 19 -28.96 3.66 41.40
C PHE A 19 -29.27 4.96 42.17
N PRO A 20 -30.05 5.93 41.63
CA PRO A 20 -30.33 7.18 42.33
C PRO A 20 -31.05 6.98 43.68
N SER A 21 -31.97 6.01 43.77
CA SER A 21 -32.71 5.74 45.01
C SER A 21 -31.88 4.98 46.04
N ARG A 22 -30.88 4.20 45.59
CA ARG A 22 -30.01 3.37 46.44
C ARG A 22 -28.71 4.07 46.85
N ALA A 23 -28.33 5.18 46.23
CA ALA A 23 -27.08 5.91 46.47
C ALA A 23 -26.83 6.23 47.96
N ARG A 24 -27.84 6.71 48.70
CA ARG A 24 -27.71 7.03 50.14
C ARG A 24 -27.43 5.80 51.02
N SER A 25 -27.86 4.62 50.58
CA SER A 25 -27.60 3.36 51.29
C SER A 25 -26.17 2.87 51.03
N LEU A 26 -25.67 3.09 49.81
CA LEU A 26 -24.33 2.65 49.38
C LEU A 26 -23.20 3.39 50.10
N THR A 27 -23.37 4.67 50.44
CA THR A 27 -22.36 5.44 51.18
C THR A 27 -22.08 4.91 52.59
N ARG A 28 -23.00 4.12 53.16
CA ARG A 28 -22.86 3.52 54.50
C ARG A 28 -22.11 2.18 54.46
N VAL A 29 -21.81 1.66 53.28
CA VAL A 29 -21.16 0.35 53.12
C VAL A 29 -19.65 0.56 53.01
N ALA A 30 -18.91 0.14 54.04
CA ALA A 30 -17.46 0.15 54.00
C ALA A 30 -16.92 -0.98 53.11
N VAL A 31 -16.03 -0.65 52.18
CA VAL A 31 -15.33 -1.62 51.32
C VAL A 31 -14.11 -2.17 52.07
N LYS A 32 -13.88 -3.48 51.99
CA LYS A 32 -12.71 -4.13 52.59
C LYS A 32 -11.42 -3.68 51.90
N GLN A 33 -10.33 -3.54 52.67
CA GLN A 33 -9.02 -3.14 52.11
C GLN A 33 -8.46 -4.15 51.09
N GLU A 34 -8.72 -5.45 51.27
CA GLU A 34 -8.31 -6.50 50.33
C GLU A 34 -8.92 -6.30 48.94
N MET A 35 -10.23 -6.02 48.89
CA MET A 35 -10.95 -5.76 47.64
C MET A 35 -10.43 -4.51 46.94
N ARG A 36 -10.07 -3.47 47.70
CA ARG A 36 -9.50 -2.24 47.12
C ARG A 36 -8.15 -2.51 46.43
N LYS A 37 -7.26 -3.28 47.06
CA LYS A 37 -5.97 -3.67 46.47
C LYS A 37 -6.14 -4.54 45.22
N GLU A 38 -7.12 -5.45 45.23
CA GLU A 38 -7.45 -6.29 44.08
C GLU A 38 -7.93 -5.44 42.88
N ILE A 39 -8.84 -4.49 43.12
CA ILE A 39 -9.35 -3.58 42.08
C ILE A 39 -8.21 -2.72 41.50
N GLU A 40 -7.38 -2.11 42.34
CA GLU A 40 -6.25 -1.29 41.90
C GLU A 40 -5.25 -2.10 41.04
N LYS A 41 -4.97 -3.35 41.41
CA LYS A 41 -4.10 -4.24 40.63
C LYS A 41 -4.72 -4.60 39.28
N ASN A 42 -6.02 -4.91 39.24
CA ASN A 42 -6.72 -5.26 38.00
C ASN A 42 -6.79 -4.06 37.06
N GLN A 43 -7.09 -2.86 37.58
CA GLN A 43 -7.10 -1.62 36.79
C GLN A 43 -5.74 -1.34 36.17
N LYS A 44 -4.65 -1.50 36.92
CA LYS A 44 -3.29 -1.33 36.37
C LYS A 44 -2.99 -2.34 35.27
N HIS A 45 -3.29 -3.62 35.51
CA HIS A 45 -3.01 -4.67 34.54
C HIS A 45 -3.82 -4.53 33.24
N LEU A 46 -5.12 -4.20 33.37
CA LEU A 46 -6.01 -4.00 32.22
C LEU A 46 -5.66 -2.72 31.44
N GLY A 47 -5.28 -1.64 32.12
CA GLY A 47 -4.80 -0.42 31.48
C GLY A 47 -3.50 -0.62 30.69
N GLU A 48 -2.55 -1.39 31.25
CA GLU A 48 -1.27 -1.69 30.57
C GLU A 48 -1.42 -2.67 29.40
N THR A 49 -2.34 -3.64 29.50
CA THR A 49 -2.45 -4.74 28.51
C THR A 49 -3.48 -4.46 27.42
N MET A 50 -4.64 -3.90 27.80
CA MET A 50 -5.80 -3.71 26.92
C MET A 50 -6.20 -2.24 26.75
N GLY A 51 -5.54 -1.30 27.44
CA GLY A 51 -5.85 0.12 27.34
C GLY A 51 -7.12 0.55 28.09
N ILE A 52 -7.76 -0.36 28.82
CA ILE A 52 -9.04 -0.13 29.54
C ILE A 52 -8.80 0.81 30.72
N GLN A 53 -9.48 1.96 30.73
CA GLN A 53 -9.39 2.92 31.82
C GLN A 53 -10.51 2.75 32.85
N PRO A 54 -10.34 3.25 34.09
CA PRO A 54 -11.40 3.23 35.08
C PRO A 54 -12.63 4.02 34.62
N GLY A 55 -13.74 3.31 34.39
CA GLY A 55 -14.99 3.91 33.92
C GLY A 55 -15.44 3.35 32.57
N ASP A 56 -14.53 2.73 31.82
CA ASP A 56 -14.82 2.13 30.53
C ASP A 56 -15.56 0.79 30.73
N GLY A 57 -16.53 0.53 29.84
CA GLY A 57 -17.29 -0.70 29.82
C GLY A 57 -17.02 -1.46 28.53
N GLU A 58 -16.18 -2.50 28.61
CA GLU A 58 -15.89 -3.36 27.47
C GLU A 58 -16.51 -4.75 27.64
N LEU A 59 -17.05 -5.29 26.56
CA LEU A 59 -17.60 -6.64 26.51
C LEU A 59 -16.74 -7.52 25.61
N PHE A 60 -16.26 -8.64 26.15
CA PHE A 60 -15.54 -9.64 25.37
C PHE A 60 -16.32 -10.95 25.31
N ILE A 61 -16.50 -11.50 24.11
CA ILE A 61 -17.08 -12.83 23.89
C ILE A 61 -16.01 -13.71 23.27
N ASN A 62 -15.54 -14.72 24.01
CA ASN A 62 -14.46 -15.65 23.59
C ASN A 62 -13.17 -14.96 23.08
N GLY A 63 -12.89 -13.73 23.51
CA GLY A 63 -11.73 -12.93 23.08
C GLY A 63 -12.05 -11.89 22.00
N LEU A 64 -13.26 -11.93 21.42
CA LEU A 64 -13.74 -10.89 20.51
C LEU A 64 -14.23 -9.68 21.32
N HIS A 65 -13.63 -8.51 21.07
CA HIS A 65 -14.09 -7.25 21.63
C HIS A 65 -15.39 -6.82 20.94
N ILE A 66 -16.42 -6.53 21.73
CA ILE A 66 -17.72 -6.04 21.25
C ILE A 66 -17.91 -4.62 21.75
N ASP A 67 -17.95 -3.71 20.78
CA ASP A 67 -18.29 -2.32 21.02
C ASP A 67 -19.78 -2.19 21.38
N LEU A 68 -20.05 -1.80 22.62
CA LEU A 68 -21.40 -1.65 23.17
C LEU A 68 -22.12 -0.39 22.65
N ASP A 69 -21.41 0.58 22.08
CA ASP A 69 -22.00 1.80 21.53
C ASP A 69 -22.55 1.56 20.11
N VAL A 70 -21.92 0.65 19.37
CA VAL A 70 -22.30 0.31 17.99
C VAL A 70 -23.27 -0.88 17.93
N HIS A 71 -23.10 -1.88 18.80
CA HIS A 71 -23.83 -3.14 18.70
C HIS A 71 -25.15 -3.15 19.47
N ASN A 72 -26.23 -3.47 18.77
CA ASN A 72 -27.54 -3.71 19.37
C ASN A 72 -27.66 -5.13 19.96
N PRO A 73 -28.62 -5.38 20.87
CA PRO A 73 -28.85 -6.73 21.41
C PRO A 73 -29.09 -7.81 20.34
N PHE A 74 -29.68 -7.44 19.20
CA PHE A 74 -29.87 -8.34 18.07
C PHE A 74 -28.55 -8.66 17.36
N SER A 75 -27.68 -7.66 17.18
CA SER A 75 -26.34 -7.86 16.62
C SER A 75 -25.50 -8.79 17.51
N ILE A 76 -25.60 -8.65 18.83
CA ILE A 76 -24.93 -9.55 19.79
C ILE A 76 -25.46 -10.99 19.66
N LEU A 77 -26.77 -11.17 19.46
CA LEU A 77 -27.34 -12.50 19.23
C LEU A 77 -26.81 -13.14 17.93
N ASP A 78 -26.65 -12.35 16.87
CA ASP A 78 -26.11 -12.84 15.60
C ASP A 78 -24.63 -13.19 15.72
N ILE A 79 -23.84 -12.41 16.46
CA ILE A 79 -22.44 -12.74 16.82
C ILE A 79 -22.39 -14.05 17.60
N LEU A 80 -23.25 -14.22 18.62
CA LEU A 80 -23.34 -15.45 19.41
C LEU A 80 -23.71 -16.67 18.57
N ARG A 81 -24.62 -16.52 17.59
CA ARG A 81 -24.98 -17.59 16.66
C ARG A 81 -23.82 -17.94 15.73
N GLY A 82 -23.12 -16.94 15.21
CA GLY A 82 -21.92 -17.13 14.40
C GLY A 82 -20.85 -17.90 15.17
N GLU A 83 -20.57 -17.47 16.39
CA GLU A 83 -19.62 -18.11 17.28
C GLU A 83 -20.04 -19.54 17.63
N ALA A 84 -21.31 -19.77 17.99
CA ALA A 84 -21.82 -21.12 18.27
C ALA A 84 -21.63 -22.07 17.06
N LYS A 85 -21.84 -21.59 15.83
CA LYS A 85 -21.62 -22.36 14.61
C LYS A 85 -20.14 -22.69 14.40
N VAL A 86 -19.23 -21.77 14.68
CA VAL A 86 -17.77 -22.01 14.62
C VAL A 86 -17.36 -23.05 15.66
N LEU A 87 -17.85 -22.91 16.90
CA LEU A 87 -17.57 -23.85 17.98
C LEU A 87 -18.14 -25.24 17.70
N GLU A 88 -19.33 -25.34 17.11
CA GLU A 88 -19.92 -26.60 16.66
C GLU A 88 -19.09 -27.22 15.51
N GLY A 89 -18.62 -26.42 14.57
CA GLY A 89 -17.70 -26.85 13.51
C GLY A 89 -16.41 -27.46 14.07
N LEU A 90 -15.78 -26.79 15.03
CA LEU A 90 -14.60 -27.31 15.74
C LEU A 90 -14.91 -28.59 16.52
N HIS A 91 -16.08 -28.66 17.14
CA HIS A 91 -16.52 -29.85 17.87
C HIS A 91 -16.70 -31.06 16.95
N ASN A 92 -17.27 -30.84 15.76
CA ASN A 92 -17.45 -31.87 14.73
C ASN A 92 -16.12 -32.37 14.16
N LEU A 93 -15.09 -31.52 14.14
CA LEU A 93 -13.71 -31.88 13.79
C LEU A 93 -12.96 -32.61 14.92
N GLY A 94 -13.61 -32.87 16.06
CA GLY A 94 -13.01 -33.58 17.19
C GLY A 94 -12.21 -32.69 18.15
N ILE A 95 -12.18 -31.38 17.94
CA ILE A 95 -11.50 -30.42 18.82
C ILE A 95 -12.45 -30.09 19.98
N LYS A 96 -12.23 -30.74 21.13
CA LYS A 96 -13.10 -30.64 22.32
C LYS A 96 -12.35 -30.15 23.55
N GLY A 97 -13.09 -29.53 24.48
CA GLY A 97 -12.60 -29.17 25.81
C GLY A 97 -11.48 -28.13 25.79
N GLU A 98 -10.38 -28.39 26.50
CA GLU A 98 -9.28 -27.42 26.64
C GLU A 98 -8.61 -27.03 25.32
N HIS A 99 -8.61 -27.92 24.32
CA HIS A 99 -8.00 -27.64 23.01
C HIS A 99 -8.75 -26.54 22.25
N GLN A 100 -10.07 -26.48 22.42
CA GLN A 100 -10.90 -25.44 21.82
C GLN A 100 -10.57 -24.06 22.41
N ALA A 101 -10.49 -23.96 23.74
CA ALA A 101 -10.12 -22.73 24.42
C ALA A 101 -8.68 -22.30 24.12
N LYS A 102 -7.74 -23.24 23.95
CA LYS A 102 -6.36 -22.94 23.53
C LYS A 102 -6.30 -22.42 22.10
N LEU A 103 -7.08 -22.99 21.19
CA LEU A 103 -7.10 -22.60 19.78
C LEU A 103 -7.69 -21.19 19.59
N LEU A 104 -8.77 -20.87 20.30
CA LEU A 104 -9.36 -19.51 20.29
C LEU A 104 -8.44 -18.44 20.87
N ARG A 105 -7.50 -18.84 21.75
CA ARG A 105 -6.51 -17.92 22.33
C ARG A 105 -5.27 -17.71 21.46
N LEU A 106 -5.12 -18.46 20.37
CA LEU A 106 -3.98 -18.27 19.49
C LEU A 106 -4.10 -16.89 18.82
N PRO A 107 -3.06 -16.05 18.91
CA PRO A 107 -3.01 -14.81 18.14
C PRO A 107 -2.81 -15.20 16.68
N VAL A 108 -3.92 -15.40 15.97
CA VAL A 108 -3.91 -15.39 14.51
C VAL A 108 -3.83 -13.91 14.16
N ASN A 109 -2.61 -13.38 14.16
CA ASN A 109 -2.37 -12.09 13.52
C ASN A 109 -2.85 -12.29 12.08
N THR A 110 -3.89 -11.56 11.69
CA THR A 110 -4.16 -11.36 10.27
C THR A 110 -2.88 -10.74 9.74
N VAL A 111 -2.09 -11.55 9.02
CA VAL A 111 -0.95 -11.02 8.29
C VAL A 111 -1.61 -10.06 7.32
N ASP A 112 -1.40 -8.75 7.49
CA ASP A 112 -1.80 -7.80 6.46
C ASP A 112 -1.22 -8.35 5.16
N ASP A 113 -2.08 -8.68 4.20
CA ASP A 113 -1.74 -9.32 2.92
C ASP A 113 -0.91 -8.38 2.01
N SER A 114 -0.18 -7.44 2.60
CA SER A 114 0.85 -6.64 1.94
C SER A 114 2.06 -7.52 1.64
N TYR A 115 2.05 -8.14 0.47
CA TYR A 115 3.26 -8.73 -0.09
C TYR A 115 4.06 -7.64 -0.80
N ALA A 116 5.38 -7.73 -0.69
CA ALA A 116 6.30 -6.90 -1.46
C ALA A 116 6.91 -7.74 -2.59
N LEU A 117 6.74 -7.29 -3.82
CA LEU A 117 7.37 -7.86 -4.99
C LEU A 117 8.81 -7.37 -5.13
N ASP A 118 9.72 -8.26 -5.55
CA ASP A 118 11.09 -7.86 -5.87
C ASP A 118 11.12 -7.04 -7.17
N ILE A 119 11.42 -5.75 -7.03
CA ILE A 119 11.51 -4.77 -8.12
C ILE A 119 12.90 -4.72 -8.77
N ARG A 120 13.81 -5.66 -8.48
CA ARG A 120 15.15 -5.70 -9.10
C ARG A 120 15.13 -6.49 -10.41
N HIS A 121 14.31 -6.08 -11.36
CA HIS A 121 14.15 -6.74 -12.65
C HIS A 121 14.73 -5.90 -13.81
N PRO A 122 15.46 -6.50 -14.77
CA PRO A 122 16.05 -5.77 -15.90
C PRO A 122 15.02 -5.19 -16.90
N ALA A 123 13.74 -5.57 -16.76
CA ALA A 123 12.65 -5.03 -17.58
C ALA A 123 12.22 -3.62 -17.16
N ILE A 124 12.66 -3.14 -16.00
CA ILE A 124 12.30 -1.82 -15.48
C ILE A 124 13.23 -0.76 -16.09
N MET A 125 12.63 0.20 -16.79
CA MET A 125 13.32 1.37 -17.32
C MET A 125 13.27 2.49 -16.28
N TRP A 126 14.40 2.73 -15.61
CA TRP A 126 14.51 3.78 -14.59
C TRP A 126 14.60 5.17 -15.24
N MET A 127 13.77 6.10 -14.78
CA MET A 127 13.76 7.50 -15.23
C MET A 127 14.86 8.32 -14.58
N ASN A 128 15.15 8.06 -13.30
CA ASN A 128 16.11 8.81 -12.51
C ASN A 128 16.94 7.89 -11.60
N ASP A 129 18.10 8.39 -11.19
CA ASP A 129 18.96 7.81 -10.18
C ASP A 129 19.30 8.87 -9.11
N ILE A 130 18.66 8.74 -7.95
CA ILE A 130 18.80 9.67 -6.83
C ILE A 130 20.25 9.76 -6.33
N GLU A 131 21.05 8.68 -6.46
CA GLU A 131 22.40 8.65 -5.90
C GLU A 131 23.43 9.25 -6.85
N ASN A 132 23.26 9.01 -8.15
CA ASN A 132 24.26 9.31 -9.18
C ASN A 132 23.95 10.55 -10.02
N ASP A 133 22.69 10.94 -10.20
CA ASP A 133 22.34 12.02 -11.12
C ASP A 133 22.82 13.40 -10.62
N GLN A 134 23.23 14.24 -11.57
CA GLN A 134 23.73 15.59 -11.26
C GLN A 134 22.66 16.48 -10.61
N VAL A 135 21.38 16.23 -10.90
CA VAL A 135 20.23 16.98 -10.37
C VAL A 135 20.17 16.91 -8.85
N TYR A 136 20.56 15.78 -8.26
CA TYR A 136 20.49 15.53 -6.82
C TYR A 136 21.80 15.81 -6.09
N ARG A 137 22.84 16.32 -6.78
CA ARG A 137 24.17 16.56 -6.19
C ARG A 137 24.16 17.55 -5.03
N SER A 138 23.18 18.46 -4.98
CA SER A 138 23.01 19.40 -3.87
C SER A 138 22.47 18.76 -2.59
N TRP A 139 21.95 17.53 -2.66
CA TRP A 139 21.33 16.86 -1.53
C TRP A 139 22.36 16.17 -0.64
N PRO A 140 22.15 16.17 0.69
CA PRO A 140 23.02 15.46 1.60
C PRO A 140 22.90 13.94 1.41
N ALA A 141 24.04 13.23 1.50
CA ALA A 141 24.09 11.77 1.35
C ALA A 141 24.03 11.00 2.69
N SER A 142 23.99 11.72 3.82
CA SER A 142 23.96 11.14 5.16
C SER A 142 22.56 10.67 5.52
N VAL A 143 22.45 9.43 5.98
CA VAL A 143 21.20 8.84 6.47
C VAL A 143 20.74 9.52 7.77
N GLN A 144 21.66 10.11 8.54
CA GLN A 144 21.35 10.84 9.77
C GLN A 144 20.46 12.07 9.54
N GLU A 145 20.38 12.59 8.31
CA GLU A 145 19.47 13.67 7.96
C GLU A 145 17.99 13.28 8.10
N LEU A 146 17.67 11.98 8.15
CA LEU A 146 16.34 11.51 8.50
C LEU A 146 15.93 11.92 9.93
N LEU A 147 16.89 12.07 10.86
CA LEU A 147 16.64 12.36 12.27
C LEU A 147 16.55 13.86 12.61
N ARG A 148 17.01 14.74 11.72
CA ARG A 148 17.04 16.19 11.96
C ARG A 148 15.62 16.72 12.20
N ALA A 149 15.35 17.59 13.16
CA ALA A 149 13.98 18.12 13.32
C ALA A 149 13.50 18.87 12.05
N THR A 150 12.32 18.52 11.54
CA THR A 150 11.62 19.25 10.45
C THR A 150 10.16 19.44 10.81
N PHE A 151 9.49 20.37 10.12
CA PHE A 151 8.05 20.53 10.25
C PHE A 151 7.32 19.27 9.74
N PRO A 152 6.23 18.84 10.42
CA PRO A 152 5.37 17.77 9.93
C PRO A 152 4.88 18.05 8.50
N GLY A 153 4.83 17.01 7.67
CA GLY A 153 4.41 17.11 6.26
C GLY A 153 5.50 17.52 5.27
N VAL A 154 6.71 17.87 5.73
CA VAL A 154 7.83 18.19 4.83
C VAL A 154 8.63 16.94 4.49
N ILE A 155 8.67 16.59 3.21
CA ILE A 155 9.49 15.49 2.69
C ILE A 155 10.96 15.90 2.65
N ARG A 156 11.83 15.02 3.15
CA ARG A 156 13.28 15.26 3.21
C ARG A 156 13.96 14.90 1.91
N GLN A 157 14.74 15.84 1.40
CA GLN A 157 15.60 15.62 0.24
C GLN A 157 16.92 15.01 0.69
N ILE A 158 17.08 13.70 0.49
CA ILE A 158 18.29 12.95 0.82
C ILE A 158 18.76 12.22 -0.44
N ARG A 159 20.06 12.29 -0.72
CA ARG A 159 20.70 11.65 -1.87
C ARG A 159 20.92 10.15 -1.64
N ARG A 160 19.84 9.42 -1.37
CA ARG A 160 19.81 7.99 -1.09
C ARG A 160 18.55 7.35 -1.66
N ASN A 161 18.69 6.13 -2.18
CA ASN A 161 17.57 5.41 -2.78
C ASN A 161 16.67 4.73 -1.72
N PHE A 162 15.76 5.50 -1.10
CA PHE A 162 14.81 4.97 -0.10
C PHE A 162 13.44 4.59 -0.69
N PHE A 163 12.98 5.31 -1.70
CA PHE A 163 11.64 5.18 -2.25
C PHE A 163 11.72 4.89 -3.74
N ASN A 164 11.09 3.80 -4.15
CA ASN A 164 11.02 3.36 -5.54
C ASN A 164 9.54 3.25 -5.93
N LEU A 165 9.17 3.87 -7.04
CA LEU A 165 7.87 3.73 -7.69
C LEU A 165 8.07 3.04 -9.04
N VAL A 166 7.45 1.87 -9.22
CA VAL A 166 7.49 1.15 -10.50
C VAL A 166 6.09 1.12 -11.09
N LEU A 167 5.91 1.72 -12.26
CA LEU A 167 4.63 1.81 -12.97
C LEU A 167 4.57 0.75 -14.07
N PHE A 168 3.55 -0.10 -14.04
CA PHE A 168 3.20 -1.03 -15.10
C PHE A 168 2.13 -0.39 -15.97
N LEU A 169 2.49 -0.15 -17.23
CA LEU A 169 1.70 0.66 -18.15
C LEU A 169 1.48 -0.10 -19.45
N ASP A 170 0.27 -0.03 -19.99
CA ASP A 170 0.02 -0.35 -21.40
C ASP A 170 0.06 0.96 -22.20
N PRO A 171 0.99 1.13 -23.17
CA PRO A 171 1.11 2.38 -23.92
C PRO A 171 -0.13 2.75 -24.75
N LEU A 172 -1.07 1.81 -24.95
CA LEU A 172 -2.32 2.03 -25.68
C LEU A 172 -3.46 2.53 -24.79
N GLN A 173 -3.36 2.41 -23.46
CA GLN A 173 -4.37 2.88 -22.51
C GLN A 173 -4.30 4.40 -22.33
N GLU A 174 -5.46 5.04 -22.13
CA GLU A 174 -5.56 6.49 -21.94
C GLU A 174 -4.96 6.92 -20.59
N GLU A 175 -5.15 6.10 -19.55
CA GLU A 175 -4.65 6.33 -18.19
C GLU A 175 -3.12 6.41 -18.14
N THR A 176 -2.43 5.74 -19.07
CA THR A 176 -0.97 5.79 -19.19
C THR A 176 -0.46 7.21 -19.47
N VAL A 177 -1.20 8.03 -20.22
CA VAL A 177 -0.80 9.40 -20.52
C VAL A 177 -0.75 10.24 -19.24
N GLU A 178 -1.75 10.07 -18.38
CA GLU A 178 -1.88 10.79 -17.12
C GLU A 178 -0.81 10.35 -16.11
N LEU A 179 -0.57 9.04 -16.00
CA LEU A 179 0.47 8.48 -15.13
C LEU A 179 1.88 8.92 -15.55
N VAL A 180 2.16 9.02 -16.85
CA VAL A 180 3.45 9.54 -17.35
C VAL A 180 3.60 11.04 -17.04
N LYS A 181 2.54 11.83 -17.19
CA LYS A 181 2.54 13.27 -16.82
C LYS A 181 2.76 13.45 -15.31
N LEU A 182 2.13 12.62 -14.48
CA LEU A 182 2.34 12.62 -13.04
C LEU A 182 3.80 12.26 -12.68
N ALA A 183 4.37 11.25 -13.32
CA ALA A 183 5.78 10.90 -13.15
C ALA A 183 6.72 12.06 -13.53
N GLU A 184 6.40 12.79 -14.61
CA GLU A 184 7.13 13.99 -15.00
C GLU A 184 7.03 15.11 -13.93
N LEU A 185 5.84 15.30 -13.36
CA LEU A 185 5.58 16.25 -12.28
C LEU A 185 6.45 15.95 -11.05
N PHE A 186 6.52 14.68 -10.64
CA PHE A 186 7.38 14.23 -9.54
C PHE A 186 8.87 14.49 -9.81
N TYR A 187 9.32 14.23 -11.04
CA TYR A 187 10.70 14.50 -11.44
C TYR A 187 11.01 16.01 -11.41
N LYS A 188 10.12 16.85 -11.95
CA LYS A 188 10.26 18.32 -11.95
C LYS A 188 10.27 18.92 -10.55
N HIS A 189 9.41 18.43 -9.66
CA HIS A 189 9.36 18.87 -8.26
C HIS A 189 10.50 18.32 -7.39
N LYS A 190 11.38 17.49 -7.95
CA LYS A 190 12.53 16.90 -7.25
C LYS A 190 12.09 16.17 -5.97
N ILE A 191 11.03 15.37 -6.10
CA ILE A 191 10.63 14.47 -5.03
C ILE A 191 11.72 13.39 -4.89
N PRO A 192 12.11 12.97 -3.67
CA PRO A 192 13.11 11.92 -3.46
C PRO A 192 12.55 10.52 -3.79
N LEU A 193 12.00 10.35 -4.99
CA LEU A 193 11.35 9.16 -5.47
C LEU A 193 12.05 8.66 -6.74
N ARG A 194 12.46 7.40 -6.76
CA ARG A 194 13.04 6.76 -7.93
C ARG A 194 11.93 6.14 -8.76
N ILE A 195 11.71 6.64 -9.97
CA ILE A 195 10.59 6.25 -10.83
C ILE A 195 11.09 5.30 -11.91
N GLY A 196 10.40 4.18 -12.08
CA GLY A 196 10.66 3.18 -13.11
C GLY A 196 9.41 2.85 -13.90
N PHE A 197 9.56 2.60 -15.19
CA PHE A 197 8.48 2.21 -16.08
C PHE A 197 8.66 0.77 -16.55
N VAL A 198 7.56 0.02 -16.60
CA VAL A 198 7.46 -1.29 -17.22
C VAL A 198 6.32 -1.22 -18.23
N PHE A 199 6.67 -1.22 -19.51
CA PHE A 199 5.68 -1.26 -20.58
C PHE A 199 5.26 -2.70 -20.85
N VAL A 200 3.97 -2.98 -20.68
CA VAL A 200 3.37 -4.27 -21.02
C VAL A 200 2.80 -4.13 -22.43
N VAL A 201 3.54 -4.65 -23.40
CA VAL A 201 3.16 -4.62 -24.82
C VAL A 201 2.82 -6.02 -25.32
N ASN A 202 2.14 -6.07 -26.47
CA ASN A 202 1.73 -7.33 -27.08
C ASN A 202 2.94 -8.22 -27.40
N THR A 203 2.86 -9.50 -27.03
CA THR A 203 3.97 -10.46 -27.13
C THR A 203 3.98 -11.28 -28.42
N LYS A 204 3.03 -11.05 -29.32
CA LYS A 204 2.92 -11.83 -30.57
C LYS A 204 3.99 -11.38 -31.56
N ASP A 205 4.74 -12.34 -32.10
CA ASP A 205 5.86 -12.08 -33.01
C ASP A 205 5.42 -11.60 -34.40
N GLU A 206 4.16 -11.85 -34.78
CA GLU A 206 3.58 -11.47 -36.07
C GLU A 206 3.09 -10.02 -36.16
N ILE A 207 3.18 -9.26 -35.05
CA ILE A 207 2.65 -7.90 -34.97
C ILE A 207 3.77 -6.89 -35.21
N ASP A 208 3.59 -6.10 -36.26
CA ASP A 208 4.49 -5.01 -36.64
C ASP A 208 4.22 -3.72 -35.85
N GLY A 209 5.25 -2.88 -35.70
CA GLY A 209 5.12 -1.58 -35.05
C GLY A 209 4.26 -0.57 -35.80
N PHE A 210 3.89 -0.87 -37.05
CA PHE A 210 2.89 -0.13 -37.83
C PHE A 210 1.45 -0.59 -37.55
N SER A 211 1.26 -1.85 -37.16
CA SER A 211 -0.06 -2.42 -36.84
C SER A 211 -0.42 -2.20 -35.37
N ASP A 212 0.56 -2.22 -34.47
CA ASP A 212 0.39 -1.98 -33.05
C ASP A 212 1.33 -0.85 -32.59
N ALA A 213 0.70 0.25 -32.17
CA ALA A 213 1.42 1.44 -31.73
C ALA A 213 2.20 1.19 -30.43
N GLY A 214 1.80 0.25 -29.58
CA GLY A 214 2.54 -0.12 -28.38
C GLY A 214 3.87 -0.81 -28.72
N VAL A 215 3.86 -1.70 -29.70
CA VAL A 215 5.09 -2.34 -30.22
C VAL A 215 5.99 -1.31 -30.91
N GLY A 216 5.40 -0.43 -31.72
CA GLY A 216 6.13 0.65 -32.39
C GLY A 216 6.78 1.61 -31.39
N PHE A 217 6.08 1.94 -30.31
CA PHE A 217 6.58 2.76 -29.21
C PHE A 217 7.77 2.12 -28.52
N TYR A 218 7.66 0.84 -28.13
CA TYR A 218 8.75 0.12 -27.45
C TYR A 218 10.00 0.00 -28.33
N ARG A 219 9.83 -0.31 -29.63
CA ARG A 219 10.94 -0.39 -30.60
C ARG A 219 11.62 0.98 -30.82
N LEU A 220 10.84 2.06 -30.86
CA LEU A 220 11.38 3.42 -30.92
C LEU A 220 12.21 3.73 -29.66
N LEU A 221 11.74 3.34 -28.48
CA LEU A 221 12.50 3.56 -27.24
C LEU A 221 13.82 2.79 -27.25
N ASN A 222 13.82 1.53 -27.69
CA ASN A 222 15.04 0.74 -27.82
C ASN A 222 16.03 1.36 -28.82
N TYR A 223 15.55 1.83 -29.97
CA TYR A 223 16.38 2.56 -30.94
C TYR A 223 17.06 3.78 -30.31
N ILE A 224 16.31 4.58 -29.55
CA ILE A 224 16.86 5.77 -28.89
C ILE A 224 17.86 5.37 -27.80
N ALA A 225 17.59 4.29 -27.07
CA ALA A 225 18.48 3.79 -26.03
C ALA A 225 19.82 3.29 -26.60
N ASP A 226 19.81 2.63 -27.77
CA ASP A 226 21.02 2.10 -28.41
C ASP A 226 21.86 3.18 -29.12
N GLU A 227 21.21 4.09 -29.84
CA GLU A 227 21.90 5.12 -30.64
C GLU A 227 22.32 6.34 -29.80
N TYR A 228 21.59 6.65 -28.74
CA TYR A 228 21.85 7.81 -27.90
C TYR A 228 22.17 7.39 -26.46
N ASP A 229 21.14 7.25 -25.63
CA ASP A 229 21.24 6.90 -24.22
C ASP A 229 19.85 6.63 -23.62
N LEU A 230 19.77 5.86 -22.52
CA LEU A 230 18.53 5.62 -21.79
C LEU A 230 17.88 6.92 -21.30
N SER A 231 18.68 7.90 -20.87
CA SER A 231 18.15 9.20 -20.40
C SER A 231 17.38 9.93 -21.50
N GLN A 232 17.89 9.86 -22.74
CA GLN A 232 17.22 10.44 -23.91
C GLN A 232 15.99 9.63 -24.34
N ALA A 233 16.02 8.31 -24.16
CA ALA A 233 14.84 7.47 -24.38
C ALA A 233 13.71 7.86 -23.42
N VAL A 234 14.00 7.99 -22.13
CA VAL A 234 12.98 8.38 -21.13
C VAL A 234 12.48 9.81 -21.33
N MET A 235 13.36 10.76 -21.67
CA MET A 235 12.92 12.12 -22.07
C MET A 235 12.04 12.10 -23.32
N SER A 236 12.24 11.13 -24.21
CA SER A 236 11.44 10.99 -25.42
C SER A 236 10.04 10.43 -25.11
N ILE A 237 9.87 9.61 -24.07
CA ILE A 237 8.56 9.18 -23.56
C ILE A 237 7.70 10.41 -23.26
N ASP A 238 8.20 11.31 -22.43
CA ASP A 238 7.51 12.55 -22.08
C ASP A 238 7.20 13.41 -23.32
N SER A 239 8.17 13.56 -24.22
CA SER A 239 7.97 14.33 -25.46
C SER A 239 6.96 13.72 -26.44
N ILE A 240 6.72 12.40 -26.36
CA ILE A 240 5.73 11.69 -27.17
C ILE A 240 4.35 11.88 -26.54
N TYR A 241 4.23 11.64 -25.23
CA TYR A 241 2.96 11.75 -24.50
C TYR A 241 2.48 13.20 -24.32
N ASN A 242 3.38 14.19 -24.32
CA ASN A 242 3.00 15.61 -24.37
C ASN A 242 2.40 16.05 -25.72
N LYS A 243 2.51 15.23 -26.77
CA LYS A 243 1.87 15.49 -28.08
C LYS A 243 0.52 14.81 -28.22
N VAL A 244 0.16 13.94 -27.28
CA VAL A 244 -1.12 13.23 -27.25
C VAL A 244 -2.00 13.98 -26.26
N ASP A 245 -3.20 14.38 -26.72
CA ASP A 245 -4.16 15.04 -25.85
C ASP A 245 -4.72 14.04 -24.81
N VAL A 246 -5.12 14.54 -23.65
CA VAL A 246 -5.66 13.69 -22.56
C VAL A 246 -6.96 13.03 -23.04
N GLY A 247 -7.01 11.70 -23.06
CA GLY A 247 -8.13 10.92 -23.60
C GLY A 247 -7.92 10.39 -25.03
N GLU A 248 -6.74 10.58 -25.64
CA GLU A 248 -6.39 9.93 -26.91
C GLU A 248 -5.40 8.78 -26.73
N THR A 249 -5.65 7.66 -27.41
CA THR A 249 -4.73 6.52 -27.45
C THR A 249 -3.53 6.80 -28.36
N LEU A 250 -2.36 6.28 -27.99
CA LEU A 250 -1.15 6.43 -28.79
C LEU A 250 -1.30 5.75 -30.17
N SER A 251 -1.19 6.51 -31.26
CA SER A 251 -1.33 5.99 -32.63
C SER A 251 0.04 5.78 -33.29
N ALA A 252 0.11 4.82 -34.23
CA ALA A 252 1.31 4.55 -35.03
C ALA A 252 1.72 5.76 -35.91
N ASP A 253 0.75 6.60 -36.28
CA ASP A 253 0.96 7.84 -37.02
C ASP A 253 1.65 8.90 -36.15
N THR A 254 1.29 9.02 -34.87
CA THR A 254 1.94 9.93 -33.92
C THR A 254 3.41 9.54 -33.70
N ILE A 255 3.70 8.24 -33.61
CA ILE A 255 5.07 7.73 -33.51
C ILE A 255 5.87 8.05 -34.78
N SER A 256 5.28 7.78 -35.95
CA SER A 256 5.93 8.03 -37.24
C SER A 256 6.19 9.52 -37.49
N ALA A 257 5.26 10.39 -37.07
CA ALA A 257 5.42 11.84 -37.12
C ALA A 257 6.48 12.35 -36.13
N TYR A 258 6.55 11.78 -34.92
CA TYR A 258 7.58 12.07 -33.95
C TYR A 258 8.97 11.73 -34.48
N MET A 259 9.11 10.54 -35.07
CA MET A 259 10.38 10.05 -35.64
C MET A 259 10.84 10.93 -36.80
N LYS A 260 9.95 11.31 -37.74
CA LYS A 260 10.28 12.23 -38.85
C LYS A 260 10.76 13.60 -38.36
N LYS A 261 10.15 14.13 -37.29
CA LYS A 261 10.47 15.46 -36.77
C LYS A 261 11.78 15.49 -35.98
N LYS A 262 12.03 14.48 -35.13
CA LYS A 262 13.20 14.47 -34.22
C LYS A 262 14.42 13.76 -34.84
N TYR A 263 14.19 12.73 -35.66
CA TYR A 263 15.23 11.91 -36.27
C TYR A 263 15.03 11.76 -37.79
N PRO A 264 15.25 12.83 -38.57
CA PRO A 264 15.04 12.82 -40.02
C PRO A 264 15.99 11.88 -40.80
N LYS A 265 17.04 11.34 -40.16
CA LYS A 265 17.99 10.39 -40.75
C LYS A 265 17.68 8.93 -40.44
N ALA A 266 16.69 8.65 -39.60
CA ALA A 266 16.34 7.30 -39.17
C ALA A 266 15.37 6.64 -40.17
N ASN A 267 15.67 5.42 -40.61
CA ASN A 267 14.80 4.67 -41.50
C ASN A 267 13.65 4.04 -40.71
N GLN A 268 12.44 4.56 -40.91
CA GLN A 268 11.25 4.13 -40.17
C GLN A 268 10.94 2.65 -40.39
N GLU A 269 11.12 2.16 -41.61
CA GLU A 269 10.89 0.76 -41.96
C GLU A 269 11.87 -0.19 -41.25
N ARG A 270 13.11 0.24 -41.02
CA ARG A 270 14.11 -0.57 -40.30
C ARG A 270 13.83 -0.67 -38.80
N ILE A 271 13.15 0.32 -38.23
CA ILE A 271 12.88 0.40 -36.78
C ILE A 271 11.50 -0.18 -36.44
N LEU A 272 10.48 0.11 -37.26
CA LEU A 272 9.09 -0.28 -37.01
C LEU A 272 8.66 -1.56 -37.76
N GLY A 273 9.38 -1.95 -38.81
CA GLY A 273 9.06 -3.13 -39.63
C GLY A 273 9.23 -4.46 -38.90
N SER A 274 8.80 -5.54 -39.56
CA SER A 274 8.80 -6.93 -39.05
C SER A 274 10.18 -7.43 -38.65
N ASP A 275 11.22 -7.11 -39.43
CA ASP A 275 12.62 -7.53 -39.22
C ASP A 275 13.45 -6.48 -38.45
N SER A 276 12.83 -5.80 -37.47
CA SER A 276 13.51 -4.77 -36.68
C SER A 276 14.54 -5.38 -35.71
N GLU A 277 15.79 -4.89 -35.77
CA GLU A 277 16.87 -5.25 -34.85
C GLU A 277 16.58 -4.78 -33.40
N TYR A 278 15.60 -3.89 -33.21
CA TYR A 278 15.27 -3.23 -31.94
C TYR A 278 14.12 -3.90 -31.17
N ASP A 279 13.71 -5.12 -31.54
CA ASP A 279 12.62 -5.85 -30.89
C ASP A 279 13.05 -6.67 -29.64
N TYR A 280 14.29 -6.48 -29.19
CA TYR A 280 14.82 -7.19 -28.01
C TYR A 280 14.15 -6.68 -26.71
N LYS A 281 14.07 -7.54 -25.68
CA LYS A 281 13.43 -7.28 -24.37
C LYS A 281 11.92 -6.99 -24.39
N ARG A 282 11.26 -6.92 -25.55
CA ARG A 282 9.79 -6.78 -25.66
C ARG A 282 9.03 -7.80 -24.80
N LYS A 283 9.50 -9.05 -24.81
CA LYS A 283 8.89 -10.17 -24.06
C LYS A 283 9.18 -10.10 -22.55
N ASP A 284 10.21 -9.36 -22.12
CA ASP A 284 10.67 -9.36 -20.73
C ASP A 284 9.72 -8.58 -19.82
N GLY A 285 9.16 -7.46 -20.28
CA GLY A 285 8.16 -6.70 -19.54
C GLY A 285 6.87 -7.50 -19.34
N ALA A 286 6.36 -8.12 -20.41
CA ALA A 286 5.18 -8.97 -20.34
C ALA A 286 5.41 -10.26 -19.55
N LEU A 287 6.60 -10.87 -19.63
CA LEU A 287 6.96 -12.03 -18.83
C LEU A 287 7.05 -11.67 -17.34
N PHE A 288 7.63 -10.52 -17.02
CA PHE A 288 7.70 -10.01 -15.66
C PHE A 288 6.30 -9.80 -15.10
N TYR A 289 5.43 -9.09 -15.83
CA TYR A 289 4.04 -8.89 -15.44
C TYR A 289 3.28 -10.23 -15.21
N ARG A 290 3.41 -11.19 -16.13
CA ARG A 290 2.79 -12.53 -15.99
C ARG A 290 3.32 -13.32 -14.79
N LYS A 291 4.63 -13.25 -14.52
CA LYS A 291 5.25 -13.92 -13.36
C LYS A 291 4.84 -13.29 -12.04
N SER A 292 4.70 -11.97 -12.04
CA SER A 292 4.32 -11.20 -10.86
C SER A 292 2.87 -11.42 -10.45
N GLY A 293 2.02 -11.97 -11.33
CA GLY A 293 0.61 -12.25 -11.03
C GLY A 293 -0.20 -11.00 -10.69
N LEU A 294 0.28 -9.85 -11.18
CA LEU A 294 -0.35 -8.56 -10.95
C LEU A 294 -1.73 -8.52 -11.62
N GLY A 295 -2.68 -7.84 -10.98
CA GLY A 295 -4.07 -7.69 -11.45
C GLY A 295 -4.17 -6.84 -12.71
N ALA A 296 -5.34 -6.26 -12.99
CA ALA A 296 -5.54 -5.45 -14.19
C ALA A 296 -4.57 -4.24 -14.26
N LEU A 297 -4.18 -3.86 -15.48
CA LEU A 297 -3.42 -2.65 -15.76
C LEU A 297 -4.36 -1.43 -15.88
N PRO A 298 -3.92 -0.23 -15.50
CA PRO A 298 -2.57 0.12 -15.00
C PRO A 298 -2.34 -0.24 -13.52
N LEU A 299 -1.09 -0.48 -13.13
CA LEU A 299 -0.72 -0.76 -11.72
C LEU A 299 0.61 -0.11 -11.34
N ALA A 300 0.70 0.41 -10.11
CA ALA A 300 1.92 0.91 -9.51
C ALA A 300 2.40 0.03 -8.35
N LEU A 301 3.72 -0.09 -8.19
CA LEU A 301 4.36 -0.68 -7.01
C LEU A 301 5.15 0.41 -6.26
N PHE A 302 4.87 0.59 -4.97
CA PHE A 302 5.64 1.44 -4.09
C PHE A 302 6.54 0.58 -3.20
N ASN A 303 7.86 0.67 -3.38
CA ASN A 303 8.85 -0.18 -2.72
C ASN A 303 8.52 -1.69 -2.80
N GLY A 304 7.91 -2.10 -3.91
CA GLY A 304 7.49 -3.48 -4.17
C GLY A 304 6.06 -3.81 -3.73
N VAL A 305 5.41 -2.99 -2.92
CA VAL A 305 4.01 -3.21 -2.50
C VAL A 305 3.07 -2.69 -3.58
N PRO A 306 2.13 -3.50 -4.10
CA PRO A 306 1.16 -3.04 -5.09
C PRO A 306 0.19 -2.01 -4.51
N LEU A 307 -0.18 -1.02 -5.32
CA LEU A 307 -1.29 -0.12 -5.03
C LEU A 307 -2.61 -0.79 -5.39
N ASN A 308 -3.67 -0.44 -4.65
CA ASN A 308 -5.00 -0.88 -5.02
C ASN A 308 -5.47 -0.13 -6.29
N PRO A 309 -6.34 -0.73 -7.12
CA PRO A 309 -6.88 -0.05 -8.30
C PRO A 309 -7.59 1.26 -7.97
N ASP A 310 -8.26 1.34 -6.81
CA ASP A 310 -8.92 2.56 -6.34
C ASP A 310 -7.90 3.68 -6.01
N GLU A 311 -6.66 3.31 -5.66
CA GLU A 311 -5.56 4.24 -5.36
C GLU A 311 -4.80 4.70 -6.63
N MET A 312 -5.20 4.22 -7.82
CA MET A 312 -4.54 4.51 -9.10
C MET A 312 -5.10 5.74 -9.82
N ASP A 313 -6.15 6.39 -9.28
CA ASP A 313 -6.64 7.66 -9.82
C ASP A 313 -5.52 8.71 -9.78
N PRO A 314 -5.13 9.34 -10.91
CA PRO A 314 -4.02 10.28 -10.96
C PRO A 314 -4.09 11.44 -9.95
N GLU A 315 -5.28 11.93 -9.63
CA GLU A 315 -5.45 13.03 -8.65
C GLU A 315 -5.20 12.55 -7.21
N GLU A 316 -5.65 11.34 -6.88
CA GLU A 316 -5.46 10.75 -5.56
C GLU A 316 -4.05 10.16 -5.40
N LEU A 317 -3.49 9.60 -6.46
CA LEU A 317 -2.20 8.93 -6.51
C LEU A 317 -1.06 9.86 -6.07
N GLU A 318 -1.11 11.14 -6.44
CA GLU A 318 -0.15 12.13 -5.94
C GLU A 318 -0.16 12.15 -4.40
N THR A 319 -1.33 12.35 -3.81
CA THR A 319 -1.50 12.47 -2.36
C THR A 319 -1.13 11.16 -1.65
N ILE A 320 -1.53 10.02 -2.21
CA ILE A 320 -1.27 8.69 -1.65
C ILE A 320 0.23 8.38 -1.64
N ILE A 321 0.96 8.68 -2.72
CA ILE A 321 2.40 8.47 -2.77
C ILE A 321 3.12 9.36 -1.75
N LEU A 322 2.74 10.63 -1.63
CA LEU A 322 3.30 11.54 -0.64
C LEU A 322 3.05 11.03 0.78
N GLN A 323 1.83 10.56 1.08
CA GLN A 323 1.48 9.98 2.36
C GLN A 323 2.29 8.71 2.66
N ARG A 324 2.39 7.78 1.70
CA ARG A 324 3.20 6.56 1.83
C ARG A 324 4.68 6.87 2.08
N ILE A 325 5.23 7.89 1.43
CA ILE A 325 6.60 8.37 1.71
C ILE A 325 6.72 8.80 3.17
N MET A 326 5.76 9.56 3.71
CA MET A 326 5.78 10.02 5.10
C MET A 326 5.67 8.85 6.10
N ASP A 327 4.76 7.91 5.85
CA ASP A 327 4.54 6.75 6.72
C ASP A 327 5.78 5.82 6.76
N THR A 328 6.36 5.55 5.60
CA THR A 328 7.60 4.74 5.50
C THR A 328 8.82 5.48 6.05
N THR A 329 8.87 6.81 5.94
CA THR A 329 9.93 7.62 6.58
C THR A 329 9.95 7.42 8.10
N ALA A 330 8.78 7.33 8.75
CA ALA A 330 8.72 7.09 10.19
C ALA A 330 9.26 5.69 10.58
N ALA A 331 9.12 4.69 9.71
CA ALA A 331 9.74 3.38 9.89
C ALA A 331 11.27 3.46 9.75
N PHE A 332 11.77 4.15 8.73
CA PHE A 332 13.21 4.34 8.54
C PHE A 332 13.85 5.15 9.67
N GLN A 333 13.20 6.20 10.18
CA GLN A 333 13.67 6.98 11.33
C GLN A 333 13.84 6.10 12.57
N ARG A 334 12.85 5.24 12.87
CA ARG A 334 12.94 4.28 13.98
C ARG A 334 14.09 3.31 13.80
N ALA A 335 14.29 2.79 12.59
CA ALA A 335 15.39 1.89 12.29
C ALA A 335 16.76 2.58 12.49
N VAL A 336 16.92 3.81 12.00
CA VAL A 336 18.16 4.60 12.15
C VAL A 336 18.43 4.96 13.61
N PHE A 337 17.39 5.12 14.44
CA PHE A 337 17.55 5.35 15.89
C PHE A 337 18.03 4.12 16.65
N THR A 338 17.79 2.93 16.10
CA THR A 338 18.07 1.63 16.75
C THR A 338 19.46 1.09 16.38
N VAL A 339 20.05 1.59 15.29
CA VAL A 339 21.42 1.31 14.83
C VAL A 339 22.37 2.34 15.43
#